data_AF-A0A9E2VPC0-F1
#
_entry.id   AF-A0A9E2VPC0-F1
#
_cell.length_a   1.000
_cell.length_b   1.000
_cell.length_c   1.000
_cell.angle_alpha   90.00
_cell.angle_beta   90.00
_cell.angle_gamma   90.00
#
_symmetry.space_group_name_H-M   'P 1'
#
loop_
_entity.id
_entity.type
_entity.pdbx_description
1 polymer ?
#
loop_
_entity_poly.entity_id
_entity_poly.type
_entity_poly.pdbx_seq_one_letter_code
_entity_poly.pdbx_strand_id
1 'polypeptide(L)'
;LSLAVATSASFPPVVGPVTYSVDGKPPYHHIGDGGLFDNLGTESLTTLFLKKIPQGSSRRGLIIVIDTSFPFDATAGELDNSEKGFEVFKDDPSRIVGIMEERANAYQMMLWDSLRTEGVVLPDFAHLRIEVLKHTDADWTGYQDLPDACRKEFPPDVKPEDIKQAVRHIPTLFKIKSPCHGALLFKAAQKVVEKHRDRIVNFIQASQ
;
A
#
# COMPACT_ATOMS: atom_id res chain seq x y z
N LEU A 1 -2.66 5.39 -22.19
CA LEU A 1 -2.78 4.73 -20.87
C LEU A 1 -1.68 3.71 -20.62
N SER A 2 -1.49 2.71 -21.49
CA SER A 2 -0.53 1.61 -21.24
C SER A 2 0.92 2.06 -21.01
N LEU A 3 1.40 3.08 -21.75
CA LEU A 3 2.73 3.64 -21.53
C LEU A 3 2.85 4.31 -20.16
N ALA A 4 1.87 5.11 -19.74
CA ALA A 4 1.87 5.76 -18.43
C ALA A 4 1.88 4.74 -17.27
N VAL A 5 1.13 3.64 -17.42
CA VAL A 5 1.11 2.54 -16.44
C VAL A 5 2.47 1.85 -16.37
N ALA A 6 3.06 1.49 -17.53
CA ALA A 6 4.37 0.86 -17.58
C ALA A 6 5.48 1.76 -17.02
N THR A 7 5.41 3.06 -17.31
CA THR A 7 6.37 4.05 -16.81
C THR A 7 6.21 4.29 -15.30
N SER A 8 4.99 4.26 -14.77
CA SER A 8 4.75 4.36 -13.33
C SER A 8 5.32 3.17 -12.53
N ALA A 9 5.49 2.01 -13.18
CA ALA A 9 6.04 0.78 -12.62
C ALA A 9 7.51 0.55 -13.03
N SER A 10 8.23 1.61 -13.40
CA SER A 10 9.60 1.54 -13.92
C SER A 10 10.65 1.35 -12.83
N PHE A 11 10.43 0.35 -11.95
CA PHE A 11 11.27 0.04 -10.80
C PHE A 11 12.71 -0.27 -11.27
N PRO A 12 13.73 0.47 -10.78
CA PRO A 12 15.07 0.43 -11.36
C PRO A 12 15.70 -0.97 -11.49
N PRO A 13 15.56 -1.88 -10.49
CA PRO A 13 16.10 -3.24 -10.59
C PRO A 13 15.38 -4.16 -11.60
N VAL A 14 14.17 -3.82 -12.06
CA VAL A 14 13.33 -4.72 -12.87
C VAL A 14 13.13 -4.18 -14.29
N VAL A 15 12.54 -2.98 -14.40
CA VAL A 15 12.20 -2.38 -15.69
C VAL A 15 13.25 -1.35 -16.11
N GLY A 16 13.83 -0.63 -15.13
CA GLY A 16 14.75 0.47 -15.39
C GLY A 16 14.02 1.75 -15.86
N PRO A 17 14.71 2.91 -15.85
CA PRO A 17 14.10 4.19 -16.20
C PRO A 17 13.63 4.23 -17.67
N VAL A 18 12.46 4.81 -17.90
CA VAL A 18 11.89 4.99 -19.24
C VAL A 18 12.21 6.39 -19.75
N THR A 19 12.72 6.48 -20.98
CA THR A 19 13.05 7.76 -21.61
C THR A 19 11.99 8.16 -22.63
N TYR A 20 11.51 9.40 -22.54
CA TYR A 20 10.55 9.96 -23.49
C TYR A 20 10.97 11.36 -23.95
N SER A 21 10.47 11.74 -25.12
CA SER A 21 10.55 13.08 -25.67
C SER A 21 9.15 13.52 -26.09
N VAL A 22 8.86 14.82 -25.96
CA VAL A 22 7.62 15.40 -26.48
C VAL A 22 7.85 15.69 -27.96
N ASP A 23 6.98 15.16 -28.82
CA ASP A 23 7.07 15.30 -30.29
C ASP A 23 8.42 14.86 -30.90
N GLY A 24 9.09 13.90 -30.28
CA GLY A 24 10.38 13.40 -30.74
C GLY A 24 11.55 14.37 -30.54
N LYS A 25 11.34 15.48 -29.82
CA LYS A 25 12.32 16.56 -29.65
C LYS A 25 12.86 16.64 -28.22
N PRO A 26 14.13 17.03 -28.04
CA PRO A 26 14.67 17.31 -26.72
C PRO A 26 13.94 18.49 -26.04
N PRO A 27 13.95 18.55 -24.69
CA PRO A 27 14.72 17.71 -23.78
C PRO A 27 14.16 16.29 -23.63
N TYR A 28 15.05 15.32 -23.47
CA TYR A 28 14.67 13.97 -23.07
C TYR A 28 14.34 13.99 -21.59
N HIS A 29 13.26 13.32 -21.23
CA HIS A 29 12.82 13.16 -19.87
C HIS A 29 12.99 11.68 -19.48
N HIS A 30 13.56 11.45 -18.30
CA HIS A 30 13.77 10.13 -17.75
C HIS A 30 12.82 9.96 -16.57
N ILE A 31 11.88 9.03 -16.68
CA ILE A 31 10.93 8.71 -15.62
C ILE A 31 11.37 7.43 -14.95
N GLY A 32 11.44 7.47 -13.62
CA GLY A 32 11.53 6.29 -12.76
C GLY A 32 10.18 5.94 -12.14
N ASP A 33 10.15 4.84 -11.42
CA ASP A 33 8.98 4.36 -10.70
C ASP A 33 8.36 5.44 -9.80
N GLY A 34 7.03 5.55 -9.83
CA GLY A 34 6.30 6.52 -9.02
C GLY A 34 6.49 6.28 -7.52
N GLY A 35 6.71 5.03 -7.11
CA GLY A 35 6.95 4.67 -5.73
C GLY A 35 8.33 5.04 -5.19
N LEU A 36 9.27 5.47 -6.04
CA LEU A 36 10.50 6.12 -5.57
C LEU A 36 10.24 7.51 -4.97
N PHE A 37 9.12 8.15 -5.32
CA PHE A 37 8.77 9.50 -4.87
C PHE A 37 7.58 9.50 -3.90
N ASP A 38 6.49 8.82 -4.26
CA ASP A 38 5.26 8.74 -3.45
C ASP A 38 4.63 7.35 -3.60
N ASN A 39 5.11 6.39 -2.80
CA ASN A 39 4.75 4.98 -2.93
C ASN A 39 3.25 4.68 -2.78
N LEU A 40 2.57 5.48 -1.96
CA LEU A 40 1.13 5.33 -1.74
C LEU A 40 0.29 6.30 -2.60
N GLY A 41 0.91 7.21 -3.34
CA GLY A 41 0.25 8.24 -4.14
C GLY A 41 -0.50 9.29 -3.29
N THR A 42 -0.34 9.27 -1.96
CA THR A 42 -1.17 10.05 -1.03
C THR A 42 -0.84 11.52 -1.08
N GLU A 43 0.43 11.88 -1.22
CA GLU A 43 0.88 13.26 -1.29
C GLU A 43 0.55 13.89 -2.64
N SER A 44 0.72 13.12 -3.71
CA SER A 44 0.36 13.51 -5.06
C SER A 44 -1.14 13.78 -5.17
N LEU A 45 -1.96 12.85 -4.68
CA LEU A 45 -3.41 13.02 -4.66
C LEU A 45 -3.83 14.17 -3.75
N THR A 46 -3.29 14.24 -2.53
CA THR A 46 -3.63 15.35 -1.63
C THR A 46 -3.31 16.68 -2.29
N THR A 47 -2.09 16.87 -2.79
CA THR A 47 -1.68 18.11 -3.48
C THR A 47 -2.56 18.48 -4.66
N LEU A 48 -2.93 17.51 -5.51
CA LEU A 48 -3.84 17.74 -6.64
C LEU A 48 -5.25 18.17 -6.20
N PHE A 49 -5.75 17.61 -5.10
CA PHE A 49 -7.12 17.82 -4.64
C PHE A 49 -7.25 18.92 -3.56
N LEU A 50 -6.15 19.41 -2.97
CA LEU A 50 -6.15 20.51 -1.99
C LEU A 50 -6.86 21.75 -2.53
N LYS A 51 -6.60 22.13 -3.80
CA LYS A 51 -7.25 23.28 -4.43
C LYS A 51 -8.78 23.12 -4.59
N LYS A 52 -9.30 21.89 -4.53
CA LYS A 52 -10.73 21.59 -4.63
C LYS A 52 -11.44 21.59 -3.26
N ILE A 53 -10.68 21.61 -2.17
CA ILE A 53 -11.14 21.66 -0.78
C ILE A 53 -10.53 22.90 -0.11
N PRO A 54 -10.92 24.12 -0.52
CA PRO A 54 -10.36 25.33 0.06
C PRO A 54 -10.78 25.47 1.54
N GLN A 55 -9.93 26.13 2.33
CA GLN A 55 -10.20 26.41 3.74
C GLN A 55 -11.53 27.15 3.90
N GLY A 56 -12.37 26.71 4.85
CA GLY A 56 -13.72 27.25 5.07
C GLY A 56 -14.79 26.72 4.11
N SER A 57 -14.45 25.79 3.21
CA SER A 57 -15.42 25.09 2.39
C SER A 57 -16.07 23.93 3.15
N SER A 58 -17.36 23.68 2.91
CA SER A 58 -18.03 22.45 3.35
C SER A 58 -17.65 21.21 2.51
N ARG A 59 -16.80 21.38 1.48
CA ARG A 59 -16.33 20.28 0.66
C ARG A 59 -15.42 19.36 1.47
N ARG A 60 -15.55 18.06 1.20
CA ARG A 60 -14.78 17.04 1.90
C ARG A 60 -14.13 16.11 0.88
N GLY A 61 -12.94 15.60 1.20
CA GLY A 61 -12.19 14.64 0.40
C GLY A 61 -11.97 13.35 1.16
N LEU A 62 -12.20 12.23 0.49
CA LEU A 62 -11.83 10.90 0.97
C LEU A 62 -10.83 10.30 -0.02
N ILE A 63 -9.64 9.96 0.48
CA ILE A 63 -8.63 9.21 -0.25
C ILE A 63 -8.61 7.80 0.35
N ILE A 64 -8.85 6.79 -0.49
CA ILE A 64 -8.74 5.38 -0.11
C ILE A 64 -7.46 4.85 -0.72
N VAL A 65 -6.53 4.41 0.11
CA VAL A 65 -5.26 3.81 -0.29
C VAL A 65 -5.38 2.32 -0.12
N ILE A 66 -5.12 1.56 -1.18
CA ILE A 66 -5.02 0.10 -1.13
C ILE A 66 -3.53 -0.23 -1.10
N ASP A 67 -3.05 -0.60 0.08
CA ASP A 67 -1.63 -0.90 0.28
C ASP A 67 -1.37 -2.40 0.10
N THR A 68 -0.62 -2.70 -0.96
CA THR A 68 -0.20 -4.03 -1.38
C THR A 68 1.29 -4.28 -1.15
N SER A 69 1.95 -3.46 -0.35
CA SER A 69 3.36 -3.61 -0.01
C SER A 69 3.64 -4.98 0.63
N PHE A 70 4.83 -5.52 0.37
CA PHE A 70 5.31 -6.67 1.12
C PHE A 70 5.65 -6.20 2.54
N PRO A 71 5.04 -6.76 3.60
CA PRO A 71 5.27 -6.27 4.95
C PRO A 71 6.73 -6.39 5.34
N PHE A 72 7.30 -5.32 5.90
CA PHE A 72 8.71 -5.30 6.33
C PHE A 72 9.03 -6.45 7.31
N ASP A 73 8.09 -6.77 8.20
CA ASP A 73 8.19 -7.82 9.22
C ASP A 73 7.85 -9.23 8.71
N ALA A 74 7.50 -9.41 7.43
CA ALA A 74 7.03 -10.69 6.91
C ALA A 74 8.04 -11.83 7.04
N THR A 75 9.32 -11.52 7.24
CA THR A 75 10.39 -12.49 7.52
C THR A 75 11.11 -12.21 8.85
N ALA A 76 10.49 -11.47 9.77
CA ALA A 76 11.11 -11.10 11.04
C ALA A 76 11.58 -12.34 11.83
N GLY A 77 10.81 -13.44 11.80
CA GLY A 77 11.22 -14.69 12.45
C GLY A 77 12.49 -15.33 11.87
N GLU A 78 12.82 -15.10 10.60
CA GLU A 78 14.09 -15.55 10.00
C GLU A 78 15.25 -14.64 10.43
N LEU A 79 14.97 -13.35 10.65
CA LEU A 79 15.95 -12.33 11.03
C LEU A 79 16.27 -12.35 12.53
N ASP A 80 15.26 -12.48 13.38
CA ASP A 80 15.37 -12.50 14.85
C ASP A 80 16.21 -13.69 15.34
N ASN A 81 16.26 -14.76 14.54
CA ASN A 81 17.04 -15.97 14.82
C ASN A 81 18.33 -16.06 13.98
N SER A 82 18.66 -15.03 13.19
CA SER A 82 19.84 -15.02 12.33
C SER A 82 21.09 -14.60 13.10
N GLU A 83 22.09 -15.48 13.14
CA GLU A 83 23.41 -15.16 13.71
C GLU A 83 24.25 -14.20 12.83
N LYS A 84 23.76 -13.88 11.61
CA LYS A 84 24.52 -13.12 10.60
C LYS A 84 24.62 -11.61 10.88
N GLY A 85 23.84 -11.06 11.82
CA GLY A 85 23.86 -9.64 12.16
C GLY A 85 23.70 -8.73 10.92
N PHE A 86 24.59 -7.75 10.73
CA PHE A 86 24.58 -6.84 9.57
C PHE A 86 24.90 -7.52 8.22
N GLU A 87 25.38 -8.77 8.20
CA GLU A 87 25.66 -9.48 6.94
C GLU A 87 24.39 -9.87 6.19
N VAL A 88 23.23 -9.85 6.85
CA VAL A 88 21.90 -9.98 6.21
C VAL A 88 21.72 -8.99 5.05
N PHE A 89 22.28 -7.77 5.14
CA PHE A 89 22.15 -6.77 4.09
C PHE A 89 23.01 -7.07 2.86
N LYS A 90 24.03 -7.93 2.98
CA LYS A 90 24.80 -8.41 1.83
C LYS A 90 24.02 -9.49 1.08
N ASP A 91 23.36 -10.37 1.82
CA ASP A 91 22.57 -11.48 1.26
C ASP A 91 21.22 -11.00 0.68
N ASP A 92 20.63 -9.96 1.27
CA ASP A 92 19.39 -9.34 0.80
C ASP A 92 19.45 -7.80 0.86
N PRO A 93 20.03 -7.15 -0.17
CA PRO A 93 20.10 -5.69 -0.25
C PRO A 93 18.73 -4.99 -0.28
N SER A 94 17.66 -5.71 -0.63
CA SER A 94 16.30 -5.15 -0.69
C SER A 94 15.78 -4.72 0.68
N ARG A 95 16.35 -5.27 1.77
CA ARG A 95 16.04 -4.88 3.15
C ARG A 95 16.36 -3.42 3.45
N ILE A 96 17.45 -2.89 2.88
CA ILE A 96 17.80 -1.48 3.06
C ILE A 96 16.70 -0.61 2.45
N VAL A 97 16.20 -1.00 1.27
CA VAL A 97 15.09 -0.32 0.60
C VAL A 97 13.83 -0.38 1.48
N GLY A 98 13.49 -1.55 2.04
CA GLY A 98 12.35 -1.69 2.95
C GLY A 98 12.46 -0.84 4.23
N ILE A 99 13.64 -0.77 4.87
CA ILE A 99 13.86 0.11 6.04
C ILE A 99 13.69 1.58 5.65
N MET A 100 14.23 1.98 4.50
CA MET A 100 14.10 3.35 4.02
C MET A 100 12.65 3.69 3.70
N GLU A 101 11.87 2.75 3.18
CA GLU A 101 10.45 2.89 2.90
C GLU A 101 9.63 3.09 4.19
N GLU A 102 9.79 2.22 5.19
CA GLU A 102 9.12 2.36 6.49
C GLU A 102 9.45 3.71 7.16
N ARG A 103 10.73 4.12 7.09
CA ARG A 103 11.17 5.41 7.62
C ARG A 103 10.55 6.58 6.86
N ALA A 104 10.50 6.52 5.53
CA ALA A 104 9.91 7.57 4.70
C ALA A 104 8.40 7.70 5.00
N ASN A 105 7.68 6.58 5.03
CA ASN A 105 6.25 6.55 5.36
C ASN A 105 5.97 7.12 6.76
N ALA A 106 6.78 6.78 7.76
CA ALA A 106 6.63 7.31 9.12
C ALA A 106 6.82 8.83 9.18
N TYR A 107 7.88 9.38 8.55
CA TYR A 107 8.07 10.83 8.51
C TYR A 107 6.98 11.55 7.75
N GLN A 108 6.53 10.97 6.63
CA GLN A 108 5.45 11.53 5.85
C GLN A 108 4.18 11.62 6.71
N MET A 109 3.83 10.55 7.45
CA MET A 109 2.68 10.53 8.35
C MET A 109 2.80 11.57 9.48
N MET A 110 3.99 11.73 10.09
CA MET A 110 4.24 12.76 11.10
C MET A 110 4.11 14.18 10.54
N LEU A 111 4.60 14.42 9.32
CA LEU A 111 4.46 15.69 8.63
C LEU A 111 2.99 16.00 8.34
N TRP A 112 2.22 15.01 7.87
CA TRP A 112 0.78 15.15 7.64
C TRP A 112 0.03 15.50 8.92
N ASP A 113 0.34 14.84 10.03
CA ASP A 113 -0.28 15.09 11.32
C ASP A 113 0.03 16.50 11.85
N SER A 114 1.30 16.91 11.76
CA SER A 114 1.74 18.26 12.14
C SER A 114 1.04 19.34 11.32
N LEU A 115 1.07 19.23 9.98
CA LEU A 115 0.47 20.20 9.07
C LEU A 115 -1.06 20.31 9.23
N ARG A 116 -1.74 19.21 9.57
CA ARG A 116 -3.19 19.19 9.85
C ARG A 116 -3.51 19.80 11.21
N THR A 117 -2.64 19.60 12.21
CA THR A 117 -2.82 20.16 13.56
C THR A 117 -2.65 21.68 13.56
N GLU A 118 -1.69 22.20 12.79
CA GLU A 118 -1.47 23.64 12.66
C GLU A 118 -2.53 24.34 11.79
N GLY A 119 -3.24 23.60 10.92
CA GLY A 119 -4.36 24.10 10.11
C GLY A 119 -3.98 25.17 9.07
N VAL A 120 -2.69 25.29 8.75
CA VAL A 120 -2.15 26.37 7.89
C VAL A 120 -2.27 26.05 6.39
N VAL A 121 -1.98 24.80 6.00
CA VAL A 121 -1.86 24.42 4.58
C VAL A 121 -2.82 23.28 4.18
N LEU A 122 -3.22 22.44 5.14
CA LEU A 122 -4.03 21.26 4.89
C LEU A 122 -5.41 21.36 5.56
N PRO A 123 -6.48 20.86 4.91
CA PRO A 123 -7.76 20.68 5.56
C PRO A 123 -7.63 19.76 6.78
N ASP A 124 -8.42 20.04 7.81
CA ASP A 124 -8.50 19.21 9.01
C ASP A 124 -9.03 17.79 8.71
N PHE A 125 -9.06 16.94 9.75
CA PHE A 125 -9.58 15.57 9.64
C PHE A 125 -11.09 15.50 9.31
N ALA A 126 -11.85 16.57 9.55
CA ALA A 126 -13.25 16.63 9.16
C ALA A 126 -13.39 16.83 7.65
N HIS A 127 -12.49 17.57 7.01
CA HIS A 127 -12.58 17.93 5.59
C HIS A 127 -11.71 17.05 4.68
N LEU A 128 -10.61 16.47 5.15
CA LEU A 128 -9.78 15.54 4.36
C LEU A 128 -9.42 14.29 5.15
N ARG A 129 -9.93 13.15 4.69
CA ARG A 129 -9.67 11.84 5.28
C ARG A 129 -8.89 10.95 4.33
N ILE A 130 -7.87 10.29 4.86
CA ILE A 130 -7.09 9.28 4.17
C ILE A 130 -7.31 7.97 4.94
N GLU A 131 -7.86 6.96 4.27
CA GLU A 131 -8.04 5.61 4.82
C GLU A 131 -7.10 4.66 4.08
N VAL A 132 -6.14 4.10 4.80
CA VAL A 132 -5.20 3.11 4.27
C VAL A 132 -5.71 1.72 4.61
N LEU A 133 -5.91 0.90 3.58
CA LEU A 133 -6.43 -0.45 3.66
C LEU A 133 -5.31 -1.42 3.30
N LYS A 134 -4.82 -2.19 4.28
CA LYS A 134 -3.81 -3.22 4.07
C LYS A 134 -4.44 -4.59 4.03
N HIS A 135 -4.08 -5.39 3.02
CA HIS A 135 -4.55 -6.78 2.88
C HIS A 135 -4.20 -7.66 4.10
N THR A 136 -3.16 -7.29 4.85
CA THR A 136 -2.69 -7.95 6.07
C THR A 136 -3.56 -7.72 7.30
N ASP A 137 -4.40 -6.68 7.28
CA ASP A 137 -5.24 -6.30 8.42
C ASP A 137 -6.54 -7.13 8.50
N ALA A 138 -6.72 -8.04 7.54
CA ALA A 138 -7.82 -8.98 7.49
C ALA A 138 -7.77 -9.93 8.71
N ASP A 139 -8.86 -9.95 9.47
CA ASP A 139 -9.01 -10.82 10.63
C ASP A 139 -9.55 -12.19 10.19
N TRP A 140 -8.74 -13.23 10.38
CA TRP A 140 -9.02 -14.61 9.99
C TRP A 140 -9.41 -15.45 11.21
N THR A 141 -10.36 -16.37 11.04
CA THR A 141 -10.79 -17.27 12.13
C THR A 141 -10.33 -18.72 11.97
N GLY A 142 -9.68 -19.06 10.85
CA GLY A 142 -9.16 -20.41 10.55
C GLY A 142 -9.83 -21.02 9.32
N TYR A 143 -9.88 -22.36 9.25
CA TYR A 143 -10.30 -23.09 8.04
C TYR A 143 -11.67 -22.69 7.48
N GLN A 144 -12.65 -22.40 8.34
CA GLN A 144 -14.02 -22.07 7.91
C GLN A 144 -14.10 -20.73 7.17
N ASP A 145 -13.12 -19.87 7.38
CA ASP A 145 -13.04 -18.55 6.77
C ASP A 145 -12.38 -18.58 5.37
N LEU A 146 -11.78 -19.72 5.02
CA LEU A 146 -11.14 -19.90 3.72
C LEU A 146 -12.18 -19.92 2.59
N PRO A 147 -11.89 -19.24 1.46
CA PRO A 147 -12.65 -19.43 0.24
C PRO A 147 -12.66 -20.90 -0.20
N ASP A 148 -13.73 -21.33 -0.86
CA ASP A 148 -13.87 -22.74 -1.30
C ASP A 148 -12.70 -23.20 -2.19
N ALA A 149 -12.17 -22.28 -3.01
CA ALA A 149 -11.00 -22.54 -3.86
C ALA A 149 -9.73 -22.90 -3.08
N CYS A 150 -9.63 -22.51 -1.80
CA CYS A 150 -8.45 -22.70 -0.95
C CYS A 150 -8.52 -23.92 -0.05
N ARG A 151 -9.69 -24.55 0.09
CA ARG A 151 -9.90 -25.67 1.03
C ARG A 151 -9.07 -26.92 0.75
N LYS A 152 -8.52 -27.03 -0.46
CA LYS A 152 -7.59 -28.10 -0.87
C LYS A 152 -6.12 -27.75 -0.64
N GLU A 153 -5.79 -26.46 -0.55
CA GLU A 153 -4.41 -25.96 -0.39
C GLU A 153 -4.03 -25.78 1.08
N PHE A 154 -5.01 -25.72 1.99
CA PHE A 154 -4.80 -25.61 3.43
C PHE A 154 -5.35 -26.83 4.18
N PRO A 155 -4.69 -27.28 5.27
CA PRO A 155 -5.21 -28.35 6.10
C PRO A 155 -6.41 -27.88 6.96
N PRO A 156 -7.30 -28.79 7.38
CA PRO A 156 -8.49 -28.44 8.18
C PRO A 156 -8.21 -27.75 9.53
N ASP A 157 -7.00 -27.90 10.07
CA ASP A 157 -6.53 -27.33 11.34
C ASP A 157 -5.68 -26.06 11.17
N VAL A 158 -5.69 -25.46 9.96
CA VAL A 158 -4.96 -24.22 9.65
C VAL A 158 -5.25 -23.12 10.66
N LYS A 159 -4.18 -22.46 11.14
CA LYS A 159 -4.30 -21.34 12.08
C LYS A 159 -4.50 -20.03 11.32
N PRO A 160 -5.16 -19.03 11.93
CA PRO A 160 -5.28 -17.69 11.35
C PRO A 160 -3.95 -17.08 10.89
N GLU A 161 -2.86 -17.32 11.61
CA GLU A 161 -1.55 -16.76 11.26
C GLU A 161 -0.97 -17.40 10.00
N ASP A 162 -1.20 -18.69 9.77
CA ASP A 162 -0.77 -19.38 8.56
C ASP A 162 -1.49 -18.80 7.32
N ILE A 163 -2.77 -18.46 7.48
CA ILE A 163 -3.56 -17.80 6.43
C ILE A 163 -3.02 -16.39 6.19
N LYS A 164 -2.81 -15.60 7.27
CA LYS A 164 -2.22 -14.26 7.15
C LYS A 164 -0.89 -14.30 6.43
N GLN A 165 0.00 -15.20 6.82
CA GLN A 165 1.30 -15.37 6.19
C GLN A 165 1.14 -15.64 4.69
N ALA A 166 0.28 -16.59 4.30
CA ALA A 166 0.02 -16.86 2.89
C ALA A 166 -0.44 -15.60 2.15
N VAL A 167 -1.38 -14.83 2.71
CA VAL A 167 -1.92 -13.60 2.10
C VAL A 167 -0.86 -12.50 1.94
N ARG A 168 0.05 -12.33 2.92
CA ARG A 168 1.15 -11.32 2.89
C ARG A 168 2.04 -11.46 1.65
N HIS A 169 2.26 -12.69 1.17
CA HIS A 169 3.16 -12.94 0.05
C HIS A 169 2.50 -12.77 -1.33
N ILE A 170 1.16 -12.84 -1.43
CA ILE A 170 0.50 -12.92 -2.74
C ILE A 170 0.69 -11.66 -3.59
N PRO A 171 0.51 -10.42 -3.07
CA PRO A 171 0.55 -9.22 -3.91
C PRO A 171 1.88 -8.98 -4.60
N THR A 172 2.99 -9.42 -3.99
CA THR A 172 4.33 -9.28 -4.55
C THR A 172 4.77 -10.49 -5.38
N LEU A 173 3.90 -11.48 -5.56
CA LEU A 173 4.12 -12.48 -6.61
C LEU A 173 3.95 -11.81 -7.97
N PHE A 174 4.98 -11.87 -8.80
CA PHE A 174 4.92 -11.45 -10.22
C PHE A 174 3.77 -12.10 -11.02
N LYS A 175 3.19 -13.20 -10.51
CA LYS A 175 2.04 -13.88 -11.10
C LYS A 175 1.18 -14.56 -10.04
N ILE A 176 -0.14 -14.41 -10.13
CA ILE A 176 -1.11 -15.21 -9.38
C ILE A 176 -1.04 -16.66 -9.90
N LYS A 177 -0.52 -17.57 -9.06
CA LYS A 177 -0.21 -18.96 -9.45
C LYS A 177 -1.39 -19.91 -9.35
N SER A 178 -2.31 -19.69 -8.40
CA SER A 178 -3.47 -20.56 -8.17
C SER A 178 -4.78 -19.78 -8.06
N PRO A 179 -5.93 -20.42 -8.33
CA PRO A 179 -7.24 -19.84 -8.04
C PRO A 179 -7.42 -19.48 -6.55
N CYS A 180 -6.78 -20.22 -5.63
CA CYS A 180 -6.81 -19.90 -4.21
C CYS A 180 -6.18 -18.54 -3.92
N HIS A 181 -5.04 -18.21 -4.53
CA HIS A 181 -4.38 -16.92 -4.31
C HIS A 181 -5.30 -15.73 -4.62
N GLY A 182 -5.98 -15.77 -5.77
CA GLY A 182 -6.95 -14.73 -6.14
C GLY A 182 -8.10 -14.67 -5.14
N ALA A 183 -8.66 -15.83 -4.76
CA ALA A 183 -9.78 -15.90 -3.82
C ALA A 183 -9.40 -15.39 -2.42
N LEU A 184 -8.19 -15.66 -1.94
CA LEU A 184 -7.66 -15.14 -0.68
C LEU A 184 -7.56 -13.61 -0.71
N LEU A 185 -7.01 -13.03 -1.77
CA LEU A 185 -6.93 -11.57 -1.91
C LEU A 185 -8.31 -10.91 -1.91
N PHE A 186 -9.28 -11.49 -2.64
CA PHE A 186 -10.65 -10.98 -2.63
C PHE A 186 -11.27 -11.04 -1.24
N LYS A 187 -11.12 -12.17 -0.54
CA LYS A 187 -11.66 -12.35 0.82
C LYS A 187 -10.98 -11.41 1.83
N ALA A 188 -9.67 -11.23 1.72
CA ALA A 188 -8.90 -10.28 2.53
C ALA A 188 -9.42 -8.85 2.31
N ALA A 189 -9.57 -8.43 1.05
CA ALA A 189 -10.09 -7.12 0.70
C ALA A 189 -11.49 -6.88 1.27
N GLN A 190 -12.40 -7.86 1.16
CA GLN A 190 -13.74 -7.77 1.76
C GLN A 190 -13.69 -7.56 3.28
N LYS A 191 -12.85 -8.33 3.98
CA LYS A 191 -12.69 -8.22 5.44
C LYS A 191 -12.17 -6.85 5.85
N VAL A 192 -11.15 -6.35 5.15
CA VAL A 192 -10.53 -5.04 5.45
C VAL A 192 -11.51 -3.91 5.17
N VAL A 193 -12.26 -3.97 4.07
CA VAL A 193 -13.30 -3.00 3.78
C VAL A 193 -14.39 -3.03 4.85
N GLU A 194 -14.86 -4.21 5.28
CA GLU A 194 -15.87 -4.32 6.34
C GLU A 194 -15.36 -3.72 7.65
N LYS A 195 -14.10 -3.97 8.01
CA LYS A 195 -13.44 -3.41 9.21
C LYS A 195 -13.36 -1.88 9.20
N HIS A 196 -13.19 -1.26 8.03
CA HIS A 196 -13.12 0.20 7.88
C HIS A 196 -14.46 0.84 7.50
N ARG A 197 -15.51 0.03 7.29
CA ARG A 197 -16.79 0.47 6.75
C ARG A 197 -17.38 1.63 7.54
N ASP A 198 -17.47 1.50 8.86
CA ASP A 198 -18.07 2.54 9.71
C ASP A 198 -17.32 3.87 9.59
N ARG A 199 -15.98 3.84 9.54
CA ARG A 199 -15.15 5.04 9.41
C ARG A 199 -15.38 5.74 8.07
N ILE A 200 -15.44 4.97 7.00
CA ILE A 200 -15.67 5.46 5.63
C ILE A 200 -17.09 6.02 5.50
N VAL A 201 -18.09 5.24 5.91
CA VAL A 201 -19.52 5.60 5.80
C VAL A 201 -19.84 6.81 6.66
N ASN A 202 -19.39 6.85 7.91
CA ASN A 202 -19.62 8.00 8.79
C ASN A 202 -18.97 9.28 8.25
N PHE A 203 -17.78 9.18 7.65
CA PHE A 203 -17.16 10.33 7.01
C PHE A 203 -18.01 10.85 5.84
N ILE A 204 -18.49 9.96 4.97
CA ILE A 204 -19.34 10.34 3.83
C ILE A 204 -20.68 10.90 4.32
N GLN A 205 -21.32 10.26 5.30
CA GLN A 205 -22.66 10.62 5.77
C GLN A 205 -22.68 11.87 6.64
N ALA A 206 -21.61 12.19 7.38
CA ALA A 206 -21.51 13.45 8.12
C ALA A 206 -21.47 14.71 7.22
N SER A 207 -21.60 14.54 5.88
CA SER A 207 -21.75 15.62 4.91
C SER A 207 -23.19 15.87 4.46
N GLN A 208 -24.13 15.01 4.88
CA GLN A 208 -25.59 15.17 4.67
C GLN A 208 -26.22 15.85 5.88
#